data_AF-A0A4Q3CY51-F1
#
_entry.id   AF-A0A4Q3CY51-F1
#
_cell.length_a   1.000
_cell.length_b   1.000
_cell.length_c   1.000
_cell.angle_alpha   90.00
_cell.angle_beta   90.00
_cell.angle_gamma   90.00
#
_symmetry.space_group_name_H-M   'P 1'
#
loop_
_entity.id
_entity.type
_entity.pdbx_description
1 polymer ?
#
loop_
_entity_poly.entity_id
_entity_poly.type
_entity_poly.pdbx_seq_one_letter_code
_entity_poly.pdbx_strand_id
1 'polypeptide(L)' 'ILARPLVSLAPEIAKLVAKGGRVILSGLLTHQEPQVRAAYAGQGLHLVQRRRLNGWSTLVYARQP' A
#
# COMPACT_ATOMS: atom_id res chain seq x y z
N ILE A 1 -9.51 3.41 7.13
CA ILE A 1 -8.67 2.28 7.60
C ILE A 1 -7.64 2.81 8.59
N LEU A 2 -7.08 1.98 9.48
CA LEU A 2 -6.02 2.43 10.38
C LEU A 2 -4.64 2.27 9.73
N ALA A 3 -3.84 3.33 9.72
CA ALA A 3 -2.52 3.34 9.09
C ALA A 3 -1.50 2.43 9.80
N ARG A 4 -1.51 2.40 11.14
CA ARG A 4 -0.57 1.60 11.94
C ARG A 4 -0.65 0.09 11.65
N PRO A 5 -1.84 -0.54 11.64
CA PRO A 5 -1.96 -1.95 11.24
C PRO A 5 -1.45 -2.23 9.81
N LEU A 6 -1.70 -1.33 8.86
CA LEU A 6 -1.18 -1.51 7.50
C LEU A 6 0.34 -1.49 7.43
N VAL A 7 0.97 -0.63 8.25
CA VAL A 7 2.43 -0.59 8.37
C VAL A 7 2.96 -1.91 8.93
N SER A 8 2.39 -2.41 10.04
CA SER A 8 2.85 -3.65 10.67
C SER A 8 2.61 -4.89 9.81
N LEU A 9 1.53 -4.90 9.03
CA LEU A 9 1.16 -6.03 8.18
C LEU A 9 1.81 -6.00 6.79
N ALA A 10 2.54 -4.94 6.44
CA ALA A 10 3.12 -4.79 5.10
C ALA A 10 3.96 -6.00 4.64
N PRO A 11 4.86 -6.59 5.46
CA PRO A 11 5.64 -7.76 5.06
C PRO A 11 4.76 -8.99 4.81
N GLU A 12 3.81 -9.27 5.70
CA GLU A 12 2.90 -10.43 5.63
C GLU A 12 1.98 -10.32 4.40
N ILE A 13 1.37 -9.15 4.20
CA ILE A 13 0.52 -8.88 3.02
C ILE A 13 1.33 -9.07 1.74
N ALA A 14 2.56 -8.55 1.67
CA ALA A 14 3.38 -8.68 0.48
C ALA A 14 3.71 -10.15 0.14
N LYS A 15 3.97 -11.01 1.13
CA LYS A 15 4.21 -12.45 0.94
C LYS A 15 3.00 -13.19 0.39
N LEU A 16 1.79 -12.78 0.77
CA LEU A 16 0.54 -13.41 0.34
C LEU A 16 0.12 -13.01 -1.08
N VAL A 17 0.73 -11.97 -1.65
CA VAL A 17 0.41 -11.50 -3.01
C VAL A 17 1.13 -12.38 -4.03
N ALA A 18 0.36 -13.15 -4.80
CA ALA A 18 0.88 -13.92 -5.92
C ALA A 18 1.47 -13.02 -7.01
N LYS A 19 2.32 -13.60 -7.87
CA LYS A 19 2.83 -12.95 -9.08
C LYS A 19 1.69 -12.43 -9.95
N GLY A 20 1.82 -11.20 -10.45
CA GLY A 20 0.74 -10.49 -11.15
C GLY A 20 -0.39 -9.95 -10.25
N GLY A 21 -0.37 -10.26 -8.95
CA GLY A 21 -1.37 -9.82 -7.98
C GLY A 21 -1.24 -8.34 -7.62
N ARG A 22 -2.32 -7.79 -7.05
CA ARG A 22 -2.42 -6.38 -6.65
C ARG A 22 -2.85 -6.22 -5.20
N VAL A 23 -2.37 -5.15 -4.57
CA VAL A 23 -2.81 -4.69 -3.24
C VAL A 23 -3.37 -3.29 -3.38
N ILE A 24 -4.58 -3.06 -2.85
CA ILE A 24 -5.22 -1.74 -2.84
C ILE A 24 -5.35 -1.30 -1.39
N LEU A 25 -4.66 -0.22 -1.02
CA LEU A 25 -4.74 0.40 0.30
C LEU A 25 -5.51 1.71 0.15
N SER A 26 -6.74 1.77 0.64
CA SER A 26 -7.63 2.92 0.50
C SER A 26 -8.09 3.46 1.86
N GLY A 27 -8.64 4.67 1.86
CA GLY A 27 -9.12 5.34 3.08
C GLY A 27 -7.99 5.74 4.03
N LEU A 28 -6.82 6.09 3.46
CA LEU A 28 -5.69 6.68 4.17
C LEU A 28 -5.87 8.19 4.20
N LEU A 29 -5.68 8.84 5.35
CA LEU A 29 -5.53 10.29 5.35
C LEU A 29 -4.23 10.66 4.63
N THR A 30 -4.23 11.76 3.89
CA THR A 30 -3.06 12.24 3.12
C THR A 30 -1.79 12.40 3.96
N HIS A 31 -1.91 12.70 5.26
CA HIS A 31 -0.77 12.78 6.19
C HIS A 31 -0.31 11.41 6.71
N GLN A 32 -1.15 10.37 6.69
CA GLN A 32 -0.80 9.00 7.05
C GLN A 32 -0.18 8.22 5.89
N GLU A 33 -0.59 8.56 4.66
CA GLU A 33 -0.17 7.90 3.42
C GLU A 33 1.36 7.74 3.30
N PRO A 34 2.22 8.74 3.59
CA PRO A 34 3.67 8.58 3.46
C PRO A 34 4.24 7.46 4.32
N GLN A 35 3.75 7.30 5.55
CA GLN A 35 4.20 6.24 6.47
C GLN A 35 3.80 4.86 5.94
N VAL A 36 2.57 4.71 5.46
CA VAL A 36 2.09 3.46 4.86
C VAL A 36 2.89 3.15 3.60
N ARG A 37 3.14 4.14 2.75
CA ARG A 37 3.94 3.96 1.53
C ARG A 37 5.36 3.51 1.82
N ALA A 38 5.99 4.07 2.85
CA ALA A 38 7.33 3.65 3.27
C ALA A 38 7.36 2.18 3.74
N ALA A 39 6.34 1.72 4.45
CA ALA A 39 6.28 0.33 4.94
C ALA A 39 6.15 -0.72 3.84
N TYR A 40 5.50 -0.37 2.73
CA TYR A 40 5.35 -1.22 1.55
C TYR A 40 6.52 -1.09 0.56
N ALA A 41 7.33 -0.04 0.67
CA ALA A 41 8.55 0.09 -0.13
C ALA A 41 9.53 -1.04 0.21
N GLY A 42 10.14 -1.63 -0.83
CA GLY A 42 11.10 -2.73 -0.64
C GLY A 42 10.49 -4.11 -0.38
N GLN A 43 9.17 -4.25 -0.26
CA GLN A 43 8.50 -5.54 0.00
C GLN A 43 8.30 -6.42 -1.26
N GLY A 44 9.03 -6.14 -2.34
CA GLY A 44 8.83 -6.79 -3.64
C GLY A 44 7.49 -6.44 -4.33
N LEU A 45 6.89 -5.32 -3.92
CA LEU A 45 5.69 -4.75 -4.51
C LEU A 45 6.02 -3.37 -5.10
N HIS A 46 5.51 -3.09 -6.30
CA HIS A 46 5.72 -1.82 -7.00
C HIS A 46 4.47 -0.96 -6.88
N LEU A 47 4.64 0.31 -6.48
CA LEU A 47 3.55 1.27 -6.50
C LEU A 47 3.20 1.61 -7.95
N VAL A 48 2.03 1.19 -8.42
CA VAL A 48 1.57 1.40 -9.80
C VAL A 48 0.55 2.51 -9.93
N GLN A 49 -0.15 2.84 -8.84
CA GLN A 49 -1.09 3.97 -8.84
C GLN A 49 -1.15 4.63 -7.46
N ARG A 50 -1.27 5.95 -7.49
CA ARG A 50 -1.53 6.79 -6.32
C ARG A 50 -2.63 7.77 -6.67
N ARG A 51 -3.72 7.76 -5.91
CA ARG A 51 -4.83 8.70 -6.07
C ARG A 51 -5.04 9.46 -4.78
N ARG A 52 -5.25 10.77 -4.88
CA ARG A 52 -5.64 11.64 -3.77
C ARG A 52 -6.97 12.29 -4.09
N LEU A 53 -7.88 12.31 -3.14
CA LEU A 53 -9.21 12.92 -3.29
C LEU A 53 -9.72 13.38 -1.92
N ASN A 54 -10.07 14.66 -1.81
CA ASN A 54 -10.70 15.25 -0.62
C ASN A 54 -9.99 14.90 0.71
N GLY A 55 -8.66 15.01 0.74
CA GLY A 55 -7.85 14.70 1.93
C GLY A 55 -7.57 13.21 2.16
N TRP A 56 -8.11 12.32 1.34
CA TRP A 56 -7.88 10.88 1.37
C TRP A 56 -6.93 10.43 0.26
N SER A 57 -6.28 9.29 0.49
CA SER A 57 -5.35 8.66 -0.45
C SER A 57 -5.69 7.19 -0.66
N THR A 58 -5.47 6.73 -1.88
CA THR A 58 -5.47 5.33 -2.27
C THR A 58 -4.15 4.99 -2.95
N LEU A 59 -3.52 3.90 -2.53
CA LEU A 59 -2.30 3.35 -3.10
C LEU A 59 -2.62 1.99 -3.72
N VAL A 60 -2.14 1.76 -4.94
CA VAL A 60 -2.23 0.47 -5.62
C VAL A 60 -0.82 -0.03 -5.85
N TYR A 61 -0.53 -1.23 -5.34
CA TYR A 61 0.71 -1.94 -5.57
C TYR A 61 0.47 -3.16 -6.46
N ALA A 62 1.48 -3.55 -7.23
CA ALA A 62 1.48 -4.77 -8.01
C ALA A 62 2.76 -5.59 -7.75
N ARG A 63 2.61 -6.92 -7.72
CA ARG A 63 3.75 -7.83 -7.83
C ARG A 63 3.99 -8.11 -9.31
N GLN A 64 5.21 -7.93 -9.76
CA GLN A 64 5.56 -8.26 -11.15
C GLN A 64 5.33 -9.76 -11.42
N PRO A 65 4.99 -10.15 -12.66
CA PRO A 65 4.89 -11.56 -13.08
C PRO A 65 6.18 -12.36 -12.82
#